data_AF-A0AAP0R9I1-F1
#
_entry.id   AF-A0AAP0R9I1-F1
#
_cell.length_a   1.000
_cell.length_b   1.000
_cell.length_c   1.000
_cell.angle_alpha   90.00
_cell.angle_beta   90.00
_cell.angle_gamma   90.00
#
_symmetry.space_group_name_H-M   'P 1'
#
loop_
_entity.id
_entity.type
_entity.pdbx_description
1 polymer ?
#
loop_
_entity_poly.entity_id
_entity_poly.type
_entity_poly.pdbx_seq_one_letter_code
_entity_poly.pdbx_strand_id
1 'polypeptide(L)'
;MQYAAALQATMKPIKRRKEGEEKKMTQEEMLLEAAQTEIMNLRNLERVLAREEEVKKRAVVHKAVYSGPQIRYFSKNGHSYLEFSKGLSFQSQISTTSVPYPDKAVCAVTGLPAKYRDPKTGLPYATKEAFRIIRERFTDENSKREMDMGVLFDSLSGQGFLARRKRSVISNKSETSYFRYLARFRRIPALESEASD
;
A
#
# COMPACT_ATOMS: atom_id res chain seq x y z
N MET A 1 -50.26 -37.33 -2.66
CA MET A 1 -51.66 -36.85 -2.65
C MET A 1 -51.66 -35.47 -3.29
N GLN A 2 -52.10 -35.42 -4.56
CA GLN A 2 -53.36 -34.75 -4.98
C GLN A 2 -53.18 -33.23 -5.03
N TYR A 3 -52.86 -32.61 -6.17
CA TYR A 3 -53.55 -32.44 -7.47
C TYR A 3 -54.09 -31.00 -7.60
N ALA A 4 -53.59 -30.30 -8.63
CA ALA A 4 -54.16 -29.14 -9.33
C ALA A 4 -54.19 -27.80 -8.55
N ALA A 5 -54.04 -26.63 -9.18
CA ALA A 5 -54.37 -26.28 -10.55
C ALA A 5 -53.48 -25.14 -11.09
N ALA A 6 -52.83 -25.39 -12.22
CA ALA A 6 -52.40 -24.34 -13.14
C ALA A 6 -53.66 -23.80 -13.83
N LEU A 7 -54.20 -22.68 -13.35
CA LEU A 7 -55.28 -22.00 -14.04
C LEU A 7 -54.69 -21.17 -15.18
N GLN A 8 -54.83 -21.74 -16.37
CA GLN A 8 -54.58 -21.12 -17.66
C GLN A 8 -55.30 -19.77 -17.75
N ALA A 9 -54.56 -18.71 -18.06
CA ALA A 9 -55.11 -17.41 -18.43
C ALA A 9 -55.78 -17.52 -19.82
N THR A 10 -56.99 -18.07 -19.87
CA THR A 10 -57.81 -17.98 -21.07
C THR A 10 -58.32 -16.54 -21.17
N MET A 11 -57.64 -15.72 -21.96
CA MET A 11 -58.14 -14.39 -22.33
C MET A 11 -59.42 -14.56 -23.14
N LYS A 12 -60.57 -14.49 -22.47
CA LYS A 12 -61.89 -14.49 -23.12
C LYS A 12 -61.97 -13.27 -24.04
N PRO A 13 -62.51 -13.40 -25.27
CA PRO A 13 -62.63 -12.27 -26.18
C PRO A 13 -63.51 -11.19 -25.54
N ILE A 14 -62.99 -9.96 -25.50
CA ILE A 14 -63.67 -8.80 -24.92
C ILE A 14 -64.90 -8.48 -25.79
N LYS A 15 -66.08 -8.89 -25.33
CA LYS A 15 -67.34 -8.43 -25.90
C LYS A 15 -67.53 -6.95 -25.50
N ARG A 16 -67.53 -6.06 -26.48
CA ARG A 16 -67.95 -4.66 -26.28
C ARG A 16 -69.40 -4.65 -25.81
N ARG A 17 -69.66 -4.13 -24.61
CA ARG A 17 -71.02 -3.96 -24.08
C ARG A 17 -71.70 -2.82 -24.84
N LYS A 18 -73.03 -2.93 -25.02
CA LYS A 18 -73.86 -1.87 -25.59
C LYS A 18 -73.79 -0.64 -24.67
N GLU A 19 -73.47 0.52 -25.23
CA GLU A 19 -73.54 1.82 -24.54
C GLU A 19 -75.01 2.09 -24.17
N GLY A 20 -75.30 2.39 -22.90
CA GLY A 20 -76.56 3.06 -22.56
C GLY A 20 -77.42 2.55 -21.41
N GLU A 21 -76.94 1.73 -20.47
CA GLU A 21 -77.60 1.59 -19.16
C GLU A 21 -76.56 1.62 -18.04
N GLU A 22 -76.10 2.83 -17.72
CA GLU A 22 -75.44 3.07 -16.43
C GLU A 22 -76.50 2.86 -15.35
N LYS A 23 -76.47 1.68 -14.70
CA LYS A 23 -77.23 1.47 -13.48
C LYS A 23 -76.84 2.60 -12.52
N LYS A 24 -77.76 3.53 -12.29
CA LYS A 24 -77.58 4.58 -11.28
C LYS A 24 -77.45 3.85 -9.94
N MET A 25 -76.22 3.78 -9.45
CA MET A 25 -75.90 3.17 -8.16
C MET A 25 -76.80 3.82 -7.11
N THR A 26 -77.46 3.00 -6.31
CA THR A 26 -78.16 3.50 -5.13
C THR A 26 -77.15 4.22 -4.24
N GLN A 27 -77.62 5.17 -3.45
CA GLN A 27 -76.74 5.92 -2.54
C GLN A 27 -75.97 4.98 -1.61
N GLU A 28 -76.56 3.86 -1.20
CA GLU A 28 -75.92 2.83 -0.37
C GLU A 28 -74.80 2.09 -1.11
N GLU A 29 -75.02 1.71 -2.38
CA GLU A 29 -73.99 1.06 -3.20
C GLU A 29 -72.79 1.99 -3.44
N MET A 30 -73.04 3.30 -3.63
CA MET A 30 -71.99 4.31 -3.74
C MET A 30 -71.16 4.41 -2.44
N LEU A 31 -71.82 4.35 -1.28
CA LEU A 31 -71.13 4.38 0.02
C LEU A 31 -70.31 3.10 0.26
N LEU A 32 -70.80 1.94 -0.16
CA LEU A 32 -70.05 0.68 -0.05
C LEU A 32 -68.83 0.64 -0.97
N GLU A 33 -68.94 1.16 -2.20
CA GLU A 33 -67.82 1.30 -3.11
C GLU A 33 -66.77 2.29 -2.56
N ALA A 34 -67.22 3.42 -1.98
CA ALA A 34 -66.35 4.37 -1.31
C ALA A 34 -65.57 3.72 -0.15
N ALA A 35 -66.24 2.93 0.70
CA ALA A 35 -65.56 2.22 1.81
C ALA A 35 -64.54 1.18 1.31
N GLN A 36 -64.86 0.44 0.24
CA GLN A 36 -63.93 -0.54 -0.35
C GLN A 36 -62.71 0.14 -1.00
N THR A 37 -62.93 1.27 -1.69
CA THR A 37 -61.85 2.06 -2.28
C THR A 37 -60.98 2.70 -1.21
N GLU A 38 -61.55 3.17 -0.10
CA GLU A 38 -60.79 3.65 1.07
C GLU A 38 -59.85 2.57 1.60
N ILE A 39 -60.34 1.35 1.83
CA ILE A 39 -59.51 0.22 2.29
C ILE A 39 -58.39 -0.08 1.28
N MET A 40 -58.68 -0.04 -0.02
CA MET A 40 -57.68 -0.26 -1.07
C MET A 40 -56.64 0.88 -1.10
N ASN A 41 -57.09 2.12 -0.94
CA ASN A 41 -56.25 3.30 -0.94
C ASN A 41 -55.32 3.33 0.27
N LEU A 42 -55.81 2.94 1.46
CA LEU A 42 -54.99 2.78 2.66
C LEU A 42 -53.89 1.73 2.44
N ARG A 43 -54.23 0.56 1.94
CA ARG A 43 -53.25 -0.50 1.61
C ARG A 43 -52.26 -0.09 0.53
N ASN A 44 -52.68 0.74 -0.43
CA ASN A 44 -51.80 1.30 -1.46
C ASN A 44 -50.83 2.32 -0.87
N LEU A 45 -51.34 3.21 -0.03
CA LEU A 45 -50.57 4.24 0.65
C LEU A 45 -49.48 3.61 1.53
N GLU A 46 -49.82 2.61 2.33
CA GLU A 46 -48.86 1.85 3.15
C GLU A 46 -47.72 1.26 2.30
N ARG A 47 -48.04 0.67 1.15
CA ARG A 47 -47.03 0.13 0.22
C ARG A 47 -46.16 1.19 -0.43
N VAL A 48 -46.67 2.40 -0.61
CA VAL A 48 -45.88 3.53 -1.13
C VAL A 48 -44.97 4.06 -0.03
N LEU A 49 -45.49 4.32 1.16
CA LEU A 49 -44.73 4.81 2.31
C LEU A 49 -43.61 3.83 2.70
N ALA A 50 -43.88 2.52 2.75
CA ALA A 50 -42.87 1.51 3.03
C ALA A 50 -41.73 1.53 1.99
N ARG A 51 -42.05 1.69 0.71
CA ARG A 51 -41.05 1.83 -0.36
C ARG A 51 -40.25 3.11 -0.23
N GLU A 52 -40.90 4.23 0.10
CA GLU A 52 -40.21 5.51 0.33
C GLU A 52 -39.25 5.42 1.51
N GLU A 53 -39.66 4.78 2.62
CA GLU A 53 -38.79 4.55 3.77
C GLU A 53 -37.60 3.66 3.45
N GLU A 54 -37.80 2.57 2.69
CA GLU A 54 -36.71 1.71 2.21
C GLU A 54 -35.72 2.48 1.32
N VAL A 55 -36.23 3.25 0.37
CA VAL A 55 -35.40 4.10 -0.51
C VAL A 55 -34.65 5.14 0.31
N LYS A 56 -35.30 5.80 1.27
CA LYS A 56 -34.67 6.79 2.14
C LYS A 56 -33.56 6.17 2.99
N LYS A 57 -33.78 4.99 3.57
CA LYS A 57 -32.76 4.25 4.33
C LYS A 57 -31.57 3.85 3.46
N ARG A 58 -31.81 3.42 2.22
CA ARG A 58 -30.75 3.05 1.26
C ARG A 58 -30.01 4.25 0.66
N ALA A 59 -30.68 5.40 0.58
CA ALA A 59 -30.12 6.63 0.01
C ALA A 59 -29.21 7.41 0.97
N VAL A 60 -29.25 7.13 2.29
CA VAL A 60 -28.32 7.73 3.25
C VAL A 60 -26.94 7.12 3.07
N VAL A 61 -26.16 7.74 2.19
CA VAL A 61 -24.76 7.37 1.98
C VAL A 61 -23.94 7.97 3.12
N HIS A 62 -23.55 7.16 4.10
CA HIS A 62 -22.56 7.53 5.10
C HIS A 62 -21.17 7.57 4.45
N LYS A 63 -20.80 8.74 3.92
CA LYS A 63 -19.44 8.99 3.45
C LYS A 63 -18.54 9.17 4.66
N ALA A 64 -17.51 8.35 4.78
CA ALA A 64 -16.49 8.53 5.80
C ALA A 64 -15.81 9.90 5.60
N VAL A 65 -15.95 10.78 6.60
CA VAL A 65 -15.30 12.09 6.57
C VAL A 65 -13.88 11.94 7.09
N TYR A 66 -12.91 12.30 6.27
CA TYR A 66 -11.51 12.26 6.66
C TYR A 66 -11.21 13.29 7.77
N SER A 67 -10.88 12.80 8.96
CA SER A 67 -10.49 13.59 10.14
C SER A 67 -8.99 13.50 10.44
N GLY A 68 -8.16 13.31 9.41
CA GLY A 68 -6.71 13.30 9.57
C GLY A 68 -6.07 14.68 9.31
N PRO A 69 -4.74 14.75 9.49
CA PRO A 69 -3.97 15.97 9.26
C PRO A 69 -4.08 16.44 7.79
N GLN A 70 -4.40 17.71 7.55
CA GLN A 70 -4.80 18.19 6.22
C GLN A 70 -4.12 19.51 5.83
N ILE A 71 -3.60 19.56 4.59
CA ILE A 71 -3.11 20.78 3.95
C ILE A 71 -4.13 21.24 2.92
N ARG A 72 -4.50 22.52 2.95
CA ARG A 72 -5.41 23.14 1.99
C ARG A 72 -4.67 24.17 1.15
N TYR A 73 -4.75 24.02 -0.17
CA TYR A 73 -4.28 25.03 -1.11
C TYR A 73 -5.42 25.97 -1.48
N PHE A 74 -5.16 27.28 -1.49
CA PHE A 74 -6.08 28.26 -2.05
C PHE A 74 -5.32 29.46 -2.62
N SER A 75 -5.89 30.09 -3.65
CA SER A 75 -5.36 31.32 -4.22
C SER A 75 -6.34 32.46 -3.99
N LYS A 76 -5.84 33.62 -3.59
CA LYS A 76 -6.64 34.83 -3.37
C LYS A 76 -5.82 36.06 -3.76
N ASN A 77 -6.42 36.97 -4.50
CA ASN A 77 -5.83 38.25 -4.93
C ASN A 77 -4.46 38.09 -5.63
N GLY A 78 -4.29 37.02 -6.42
CA GLY A 78 -3.03 36.76 -7.14
C GLY A 78 -1.92 36.10 -6.31
N HIS A 79 -2.17 35.79 -5.04
CA HIS A 79 -1.23 35.05 -4.19
C HIS A 79 -1.70 33.60 -3.98
N SER A 80 -0.76 32.69 -3.78
CA SER A 80 -1.00 31.26 -3.53
C SER A 80 -0.64 30.92 -2.09
N TYR A 81 -1.56 30.26 -1.38
CA TYR A 81 -1.43 29.96 0.04
C TYR A 81 -1.57 28.45 0.30
N LEU A 82 -0.84 27.99 1.32
CA LEU A 82 -0.97 26.66 1.90
C LEU A 82 -1.36 26.80 3.38
N GLU A 83 -2.53 26.30 3.73
CA GLU A 83 -3.03 26.26 5.10
C GLU A 83 -2.86 24.85 5.67
N PHE A 84 -2.14 24.77 6.79
CA PHE A 84 -1.97 23.54 7.55
C PHE A 84 -3.06 23.50 8.62
N SER A 85 -3.88 22.45 8.61
CA SER A 85 -5.05 22.29 9.48
C SER A 85 -5.10 20.87 10.06
N LYS A 86 -5.94 20.64 11.06
CA LYS A 86 -6.16 19.33 11.71
C LYS A 86 -4.87 18.68 12.25
N GLY A 87 -4.02 19.47 12.92
CA GLY A 87 -2.82 18.96 13.59
C GLY A 87 -1.56 18.86 12.71
N LEU A 88 -1.62 19.28 11.44
CA LEU A 88 -0.40 19.62 10.72
C LEU A 88 0.07 21.01 11.15
N SER A 89 1.32 21.10 11.58
CA SER A 89 2.02 22.37 11.76
C SER A 89 3.13 22.48 10.72
N PHE A 90 3.40 23.70 10.27
CA PHE A 90 4.58 23.95 9.45
C PHE A 90 5.84 23.74 10.30
N GLN A 91 6.54 22.62 10.10
CA GLN A 91 7.80 22.31 10.78
C GLN A 91 8.96 23.08 10.14
N SER A 92 8.84 24.40 10.07
CA SER A 92 9.87 25.22 9.43
C SER A 92 10.99 25.55 10.40
N GLN A 93 11.85 24.57 10.61
CA GLN A 93 13.26 24.87 10.53
C GLN A 93 13.64 24.61 9.08
N ILE A 94 13.32 25.54 8.19
CA ILE A 94 13.93 25.54 6.86
C ILE A 94 15.39 25.82 7.14
N SER A 95 16.22 24.77 7.19
CA SER A 95 17.64 24.87 7.46
C SER A 95 18.30 25.70 6.36
N THR A 96 18.34 27.02 6.55
CA THR A 96 19.10 27.95 5.70
C THR A 96 20.59 27.80 5.95
N THR A 97 20.97 27.23 7.09
CA THR A 97 22.33 26.84 7.40
C THR A 97 22.69 25.59 6.60
N SER A 98 23.65 25.72 5.68
CA SER A 98 24.26 24.57 5.04
C SER A 98 24.89 23.63 6.08
N VAL A 99 24.86 22.33 5.80
CA VAL A 99 25.57 21.34 6.63
C VAL A 99 27.06 21.72 6.66
N PRO A 100 27.71 21.73 7.85
CA PRO A 100 29.14 22.03 7.92
C PRO A 100 29.91 21.01 7.07
N TYR A 101 30.97 21.49 6.41
CA TYR A 101 31.81 20.62 5.59
C TYR A 101 32.44 19.54 6.48
N PRO A 102 32.47 18.26 6.04
CA PRO A 102 33.06 17.19 6.85
C PRO A 102 34.53 17.44 7.15
N ASP A 103 34.99 17.05 8.34
CA ASP A 103 36.38 17.23 8.74
C ASP A 103 37.34 16.49 7.80
N LYS A 104 38.47 17.14 7.51
CA LYS A 104 39.53 16.56 6.68
C LYS A 104 40.14 15.37 7.42
N ALA A 105 40.26 14.23 6.74
CA ALA A 105 40.92 13.05 7.30
C ALA A 105 42.37 13.38 7.70
N VAL A 106 42.87 12.74 8.75
CA VAL A 106 44.23 12.94 9.26
C VAL A 106 45.20 11.94 8.62
N CYS A 107 46.42 12.37 8.31
CA CYS A 107 47.48 11.52 7.75
C CYS A 107 47.86 10.40 8.72
N ALA A 108 47.88 9.15 8.23
CA ALA A 108 48.20 7.98 9.03
C ALA A 108 49.62 7.96 9.60
N VAL A 109 50.56 8.71 9.00
CA VAL A 109 51.97 8.74 9.43
C VAL A 109 52.29 10.01 10.23
N THR A 110 51.88 11.18 9.73
CA THR A 110 52.33 12.48 10.26
C THR A 110 51.30 13.19 11.14
N GLY A 111 50.05 12.72 11.23
CA GLY A 111 49.02 13.39 12.02
C GLY A 111 48.53 14.74 11.46
N LEU A 112 49.06 15.18 10.32
CA LEU A 112 48.65 16.41 9.63
C LEU A 112 47.36 16.17 8.80
N PRO A 113 46.55 17.21 8.50
CA PRO A 113 45.39 17.07 7.63
C PRO A 113 45.82 16.51 6.26
N ALA A 114 45.25 15.37 5.89
CA ALA A 114 45.60 14.67 4.67
C ALA A 114 45.06 15.39 3.44
N LYS A 115 45.93 15.54 2.44
CA LYS A 115 45.59 16.15 1.15
C LYS A 115 45.17 15.08 0.14
N TYR A 116 45.66 13.86 0.28
CA TYR A 116 45.48 12.77 -0.67
C TYR A 116 45.18 11.44 0.05
N ARG A 117 44.65 10.47 -0.71
CA ARG A 117 44.50 9.07 -0.28
C ARG A 117 45.20 8.17 -1.28
N ASP A 118 45.88 7.14 -0.79
CA ASP A 118 46.53 6.16 -1.65
C ASP A 118 45.49 5.15 -2.19
N PRO A 119 45.36 4.92 -3.50
CA PRO A 119 44.38 4.00 -4.08
C PRO A 119 44.57 2.52 -3.71
N LYS A 120 45.78 2.11 -3.34
CA LYS A 120 46.06 0.69 -3.01
C LYS A 120 45.89 0.40 -1.52
N THR A 121 46.26 1.33 -0.65
CA THR A 121 46.15 1.17 0.82
C THR A 121 44.88 1.79 1.40
N GLY A 122 44.25 2.73 0.68
CA GLY A 122 43.13 3.53 1.17
C GLY A 122 43.52 4.56 2.24
N LEU A 123 44.80 4.61 2.64
CA LEU A 123 45.25 5.42 3.76
C LEU A 123 45.39 6.90 3.36
N PRO A 124 44.87 7.84 4.20
CA PRO A 124 45.07 9.27 4.02
C PRO A 124 46.51 9.69 4.32
N TYR A 125 47.10 10.55 3.47
CA TYR A 125 48.43 11.11 3.65
C TYR A 125 48.54 12.60 3.28
N ALA A 126 49.50 13.29 3.90
CA ALA A 126 49.74 14.72 3.70
C ALA A 126 51.00 15.02 2.86
N THR A 127 52.11 14.35 3.16
CA THR A 127 53.42 14.59 2.54
C THR A 127 53.86 13.42 1.64
N LYS A 128 54.81 13.70 0.73
CA LYS A 128 55.44 12.68 -0.12
C LYS A 128 56.18 11.60 0.69
N GLU A 129 56.75 11.97 1.83
CA GLU A 129 57.45 11.03 2.73
C GLU A 129 56.47 10.08 3.41
N ALA A 130 55.33 10.58 3.87
CA ALA A 130 54.25 9.74 4.39
C ALA A 130 53.77 8.72 3.34
N PHE A 131 53.68 9.12 2.07
CA PHE A 131 53.33 8.19 0.99
C PHE A 131 54.36 7.07 0.81
N ARG A 132 55.67 7.39 0.86
CA ARG A 132 56.74 6.37 0.79
C ARG A 132 56.62 5.37 1.93
N ILE A 133 56.47 5.86 3.16
CA ILE A 133 56.33 5.01 4.36
C ILE A 133 55.09 4.12 4.27
N ILE A 134 53.95 4.65 3.78
CA ILE A 134 52.73 3.87 3.58
C ILE A 134 52.94 2.75 2.56
N ARG A 135 53.66 3.03 1.46
CA ARG A 135 53.96 2.04 0.41
C ARG A 135 54.92 0.95 0.86
N GLU A 136 55.98 1.33 1.56
CA GLU A 136 56.96 0.40 2.13
C GLU A 136 56.29 -0.52 3.15
N ARG A 137 55.48 0.03 4.06
CA ARG A 137 54.70 -0.77 5.02
C ARG A 137 53.70 -1.70 4.32
N PHE A 138 53.08 -1.26 3.23
CA PHE A 138 52.14 -2.11 2.50
C PHE A 138 52.83 -3.30 1.82
N THR A 139 54.05 -3.11 1.29
CA THR A 139 54.82 -4.22 0.72
C THR A 139 55.31 -5.18 1.80
N ASP A 140 55.76 -4.66 2.95
CA ASP A 140 56.20 -5.47 4.09
C ASP A 140 55.05 -6.28 4.70
N GLU A 141 53.86 -5.69 4.80
CA GLU A 141 52.68 -6.41 5.29
C GLU A 141 52.20 -7.45 4.29
N ASN A 142 52.25 -7.18 2.98
CA ASN A 142 51.92 -8.20 1.98
C ASN A 142 52.93 -9.35 1.99
N SER A 143 54.24 -9.07 2.09
CA SER A 143 55.26 -10.12 2.15
C SER A 143 55.14 -10.95 3.45
N LYS A 144 54.86 -10.31 4.59
CA LYS A 144 54.55 -11.02 5.84
C LYS A 144 53.31 -11.88 5.74
N ARG A 145 52.22 -11.38 5.14
CA ARG A 145 50.99 -12.16 4.95
C ARG A 145 51.19 -13.35 4.01
N GLU A 146 52.01 -13.19 2.96
CA GLU A 146 52.39 -14.31 2.09
C GLU A 146 53.16 -15.39 2.86
N MET A 147 54.06 -15.00 3.76
CA MET A 147 54.78 -15.93 4.63
C MET A 147 53.88 -16.55 5.72
N ASP A 148 52.95 -15.80 6.30
CA ASP A 148 52.03 -16.23 7.36
C ASP A 148 50.91 -17.16 6.85
N MET A 149 50.47 -17.00 5.59
CA MET A 149 49.55 -17.94 4.94
C MET A 149 50.15 -19.35 4.78
N GLY A 150 51.48 -19.48 4.72
CA GLY A 150 52.16 -20.78 4.73
C GLY A 150 52.07 -21.46 6.10
N VAL A 151 52.23 -20.70 7.19
CA VAL A 151 52.20 -21.21 8.57
C VAL A 151 50.79 -21.66 8.98
N LEU A 152 49.77 -20.89 8.59
CA LEU A 152 48.37 -21.23 8.85
C LEU A 152 47.89 -22.44 8.01
N PHE A 153 48.39 -22.58 6.78
CA PHE A 153 48.08 -23.72 5.90
C PHE A 153 48.77 -25.02 6.37
N ASP A 154 50.02 -24.96 6.85
CA ASP A 154 50.72 -26.11 7.44
C ASP A 154 50.09 -26.58 8.75
N SER A 155 49.55 -25.65 9.55
CA SER A 155 48.81 -25.99 10.76
C SER A 155 47.48 -26.73 10.48
N LEU A 156 46.88 -26.49 9.30
CA LEU A 156 45.63 -27.14 8.88
C LEU A 156 45.85 -28.45 8.11
N SER A 157 47.02 -28.64 7.49
CA SER A 157 47.34 -29.84 6.70
C SER A 157 47.90 -31.01 7.54
N GLY A 158 48.33 -30.75 8.78
CA GLY A 158 48.91 -31.76 9.69
C GLY A 158 47.94 -32.76 10.34
N GLN A 159 46.61 -32.60 10.17
CA GLN A 159 45.63 -33.57 10.67
C GLN A 159 44.83 -34.19 9.52
N GLY A 160 45.22 -35.43 9.19
CA GLY A 160 44.66 -36.22 8.11
C GLY A 160 43.13 -36.31 8.12
N PHE A 161 42.54 -35.83 7.03
CA PHE A 161 41.20 -36.22 6.59
C PHE A 161 41.28 -37.02 5.28
N LEU A 162 41.93 -38.19 5.34
CA LEU A 162 41.67 -39.27 4.39
C LEU A 162 40.32 -39.93 4.75
N ALA A 163 39.23 -39.24 4.44
CA ALA A 163 37.93 -39.88 4.35
C ALA A 163 37.09 -39.12 3.33
N ARG A 164 36.99 -39.69 2.12
CA ARG A 164 35.90 -39.35 1.19
C ARG A 164 34.57 -39.66 1.88
N ARG A 165 34.00 -38.70 2.60
CA ARG A 165 32.58 -38.75 2.94
C ARG A 165 31.82 -38.50 1.64
N LYS A 166 31.02 -39.48 1.23
CA LYS A 166 30.05 -39.33 0.15
C LYS A 166 29.20 -38.09 0.45
N ARG A 167 29.15 -37.15 -0.49
CA ARG A 167 28.24 -36.00 -0.45
C ARG A 167 26.84 -36.54 -0.24
N SER A 168 26.17 -36.16 0.85
CA SER A 168 24.74 -36.34 0.98
C SER A 168 24.07 -35.57 -0.16
N VAL A 169 23.11 -36.21 -0.81
CA VAL A 169 22.31 -35.65 -1.91
C VAL A 169 21.57 -34.41 -1.39
N ILE A 170 21.96 -33.24 -1.90
CA ILE A 170 21.20 -32.01 -1.73
C ILE A 170 19.94 -32.17 -2.60
N SER A 171 18.75 -32.13 -2.00
CA SER A 171 17.52 -32.11 -2.78
C SER A 171 17.46 -30.83 -3.60
N ASN A 172 17.54 -30.97 -4.92
CA ASN A 172 17.34 -29.88 -5.85
C ASN A 172 15.90 -29.36 -5.70
N LYS A 173 15.74 -28.16 -5.13
CA LYS A 173 14.64 -27.27 -5.53
C LYS A 173 15.25 -26.27 -6.49
N SER A 174 15.05 -26.56 -7.77
CA SER A 174 15.31 -25.67 -8.89
C SER A 174 14.43 -24.43 -8.78
N GLU A 175 15.04 -23.25 -8.84
CA GLU A 175 14.50 -22.12 -9.60
C GLU A 175 15.58 -21.04 -9.74
N THR A 176 16.48 -21.26 -10.68
CA THR A 176 17.26 -20.19 -11.30
C THR A 176 16.31 -19.37 -12.16
N SER A 177 15.85 -18.22 -11.67
CA SER A 177 15.39 -17.14 -12.55
C SER A 177 16.39 -15.99 -12.48
N TYR A 178 17.05 -15.76 -13.61
CA TYR A 178 17.89 -14.61 -13.87
C TYR A 178 17.04 -13.34 -13.74
N PHE A 179 17.09 -12.65 -12.61
CA PHE A 179 16.70 -11.25 -12.55
C PHE A 179 17.94 -10.38 -12.38
N ARG A 180 18.42 -9.97 -13.57
CA ARG A 180 19.35 -8.87 -13.76
C ARG A 180 18.86 -7.65 -12.97
N TYR A 181 19.82 -6.99 -12.33
CA TYR A 181 19.68 -5.68 -11.71
C TYR A 181 18.95 -4.69 -12.63
N LEU A 182 17.70 -4.37 -12.30
CA LEU A 182 17.04 -3.16 -12.78
C LEU A 182 16.30 -2.48 -11.62
N ALA A 183 16.75 -1.26 -11.33
CA ALA A 183 16.09 -0.15 -10.64
C ALA A 183 15.07 -0.47 -9.54
N ARG A 184 15.50 -0.28 -8.28
CA ARG A 184 14.59 -0.12 -7.13
C ARG A 184 13.94 1.28 -7.16
N PHE A 185 12.82 1.42 -7.87
CA PHE A 185 11.84 2.44 -7.50
C PHE A 185 11.04 1.93 -6.30
N ARG A 186 10.94 2.77 -5.26
CA ARG A 186 10.34 2.46 -3.96
C ARG A 186 8.89 1.98 -4.14
N ARG A 187 8.63 0.69 -3.92
CA ARG A 187 7.28 0.20 -3.59
C ARG A 187 7.08 0.37 -2.08
N ILE A 188 6.06 1.12 -1.70
CA ILE A 188 5.61 1.22 -0.32
C ILE A 188 4.81 -0.06 0.00
N PRO A 189 5.05 -0.76 1.13
CA PRO A 189 4.24 -1.91 1.51
C PRO A 189 2.87 -1.45 2.01
N ALA A 190 1.80 -2.06 1.50
CA ALA A 190 0.46 -1.91 2.10
C ALA A 190 0.42 -2.69 3.41
N LEU A 191 -0.05 -2.05 4.48
CA LEU A 191 -0.24 -2.65 5.80
C LEU A 191 -1.60 -3.36 5.78
N GLU A 192 -1.57 -4.69 5.85
CA GLU A 192 -2.76 -5.51 6.06
C GLU A 192 -3.26 -5.30 7.49
N SER A 193 -4.54 -4.97 7.63
CA SER A 193 -5.21 -4.89 8.93
C SER A 193 -6.00 -6.18 9.10
N GLU A 194 -5.51 -7.02 10.02
CA GLU A 194 -6.21 -8.18 10.55
C GLU A 194 -7.48 -7.69 11.26
N ALA A 195 -8.64 -8.03 10.72
CA ALA A 195 -9.91 -7.95 11.42
C ALA A 195 -10.11 -9.28 12.15
N SER A 196 -10.25 -9.23 13.48
CA SER A 196 -10.72 -10.35 14.29
C SER A 196 -11.89 -9.86 15.14
N ASP A 197 -13.05 -10.49 14.88
CA ASP A 197 -14.31 -10.67 15.62
C ASP A 197 -14.85 -9.58 16.57
#